data_AF-A0A7C7VBB2-F1
#
_entry.id   AF-A0A7C7VBB2-F1
#
_cell.length_a   1.000
_cell.length_b   1.000
_cell.length_c   1.000
_cell.angle_alpha   90.00
_cell.angle_beta   90.00
_cell.angle_gamma   90.00
#
_symmetry.space_group_name_H-M   'P 1'
#
loop_
_entity.id
_entity.type
_entity.pdbx_description
1 polymer ?
#
loop_
_entity_poly.entity_id
_entity_poly.type
_entity_poly.pdbx_seq_one_letter_code
_entity_poly.pdbx_strand_id
1 'polypeptide(L)'
;GAHRDWGEFRKIIGGKFIFEPITIDGRRYEKTPWSHGEHLKIQIADRDHPITAGIEDFEIDDETYGPFYTAPGIHVLLKTDHPKNNPVVAWTNRYGNSRVFYLMLGHDAHAYGNPNFARLVHRGIRWVAGR
;
A
#
# COMPACT_ATOMS: atom_id res chain seq x y z
N GLY A 1 -15.54 6.63 4.62
CA GLY A 1 -14.45 5.91 5.29
C GLY A 1 -14.11 6.60 6.60
N ALA A 2 -13.81 5.85 7.65
CA ALA A 2 -13.65 6.34 9.03
C ALA A 2 -12.52 7.39 9.25
N HIS A 3 -11.67 7.63 8.25
CA HIS A 3 -10.51 8.53 8.33
C HIS A 3 -10.57 9.70 7.33
N ARG A 4 -11.72 9.92 6.67
CA ARG A 4 -11.88 10.92 5.59
C ARG A 4 -11.40 12.31 6.00
N ASP A 5 -11.82 12.76 7.18
CA ASP A 5 -11.57 14.10 7.72
C ASP A 5 -10.42 14.13 8.74
N TRP A 6 -9.70 13.03 8.89
CA TRP A 6 -8.58 12.93 9.83
C TRP A 6 -7.26 13.30 9.14
N GLY A 7 -6.87 14.58 9.24
CA GLY A 7 -5.66 15.10 8.62
C GLY A 7 -4.37 14.37 9.03
N GLU A 8 -4.26 13.96 10.29
CA GLU A 8 -3.06 13.28 10.82
C GLU A 8 -2.90 11.85 10.28
N PHE A 9 -4.00 11.19 9.93
CA PHE A 9 -3.97 9.82 9.42
C PHE A 9 -3.04 9.66 8.22
N ARG A 10 -3.04 10.63 7.28
CA ARG A 10 -2.15 10.59 6.10
C ARG A 10 -0.67 10.63 6.45
N LYS A 11 -0.32 11.29 7.56
CA LYS A 11 1.06 11.38 8.06
C LYS A 11 1.46 10.10 8.77
N ILE A 12 0.53 9.46 9.49
CA ILE A 12 0.75 8.17 10.15
C ILE A 12 1.02 7.09 9.11
N ILE A 13 0.07 6.87 8.19
CA ILE A 13 0.18 5.77 7.22
C ILE A 13 1.03 6.11 6.00
N GLY A 14 1.33 7.38 5.75
CA GLY A 14 2.09 7.80 4.56
C GLY A 14 1.29 7.78 3.26
N GLY A 15 -0.05 7.67 3.34
CA GLY A 15 -0.93 7.70 2.17
C GLY A 15 -2.33 8.24 2.49
N LYS A 16 -3.09 8.62 1.44
CA LYS A 16 -4.49 9.05 1.58
C LYS A 16 -5.30 8.75 0.32
N PHE A 17 -6.30 7.89 0.48
CA PHE A 17 -7.37 7.71 -0.50
C PHE A 17 -8.22 8.99 -0.63
N ILE A 18 -8.53 9.39 -1.86
CA ILE A 18 -9.17 10.66 -2.14
C ILE A 18 -10.67 10.44 -2.38
N PHE A 19 -11.50 10.88 -1.44
CA PHE A 19 -12.97 10.75 -1.53
C PHE A 19 -13.60 11.87 -2.35
N GLU A 20 -13.05 13.08 -2.25
CA GLU A 20 -13.46 14.28 -2.98
C GLU A 20 -12.20 15.06 -3.39
N PRO A 21 -12.26 15.86 -4.48
CA PRO A 21 -11.11 16.62 -4.95
C PRO A 21 -10.52 17.49 -3.84
N ILE A 22 -9.20 17.44 -3.68
CA ILE A 22 -8.47 18.13 -2.60
C ILE A 22 -7.10 18.58 -3.08
N THR A 23 -6.59 19.67 -2.53
CA THR A 23 -5.19 20.07 -2.70
C THR A 23 -4.38 19.66 -1.49
N ILE A 24 -3.31 18.91 -1.71
CA ILE A 24 -2.40 18.43 -0.68
C ILE A 24 -1.00 18.89 -1.07
N ASP A 25 -0.36 19.68 -0.19
CA ASP A 25 1.01 20.16 -0.36
C ASP A 25 1.26 20.80 -1.73
N GLY A 26 0.29 21.59 -2.21
CA GLY A 26 0.34 22.30 -3.51
C GLY A 26 -0.07 21.46 -4.73
N ARG A 27 -0.30 20.15 -4.57
CA ARG A 27 -0.76 19.27 -5.65
C ARG A 27 -2.25 18.98 -5.53
N ARG A 28 -2.98 19.16 -6.64
CA ARG A 28 -4.40 18.78 -6.73
C ARG A 28 -4.53 17.27 -6.97
N TYR A 29 -5.46 16.67 -6.24
CA TYR A 29 -5.87 15.28 -6.40
C TYR A 29 -7.37 15.22 -6.69
N GLU A 30 -7.74 14.40 -7.66
CA GLU A 30 -9.13 14.05 -7.95
C GLU A 30 -9.55 12.81 -7.14
N LYS A 31 -10.85 12.52 -7.12
CA LYS A 31 -11.39 11.32 -6.46
C LYS A 31 -10.68 10.06 -6.98
N THR A 32 -10.17 9.24 -6.07
CA THR A 32 -9.47 8.01 -6.41
C THR A 32 -10.47 7.00 -7.01
N PRO A 33 -10.28 6.56 -8.27
CA PRO A 33 -11.09 5.48 -8.82
C PRO A 33 -10.66 4.14 -8.21
N TRP A 34 -11.57 3.17 -8.22
CA TRP A 34 -11.30 1.81 -7.75
C TRP A 34 -12.00 0.79 -8.64
N SER A 35 -11.47 -0.43 -8.69
CA SER A 35 -12.04 -1.55 -9.45
C SER A 35 -11.76 -2.87 -8.74
N HIS A 36 -12.75 -3.76 -8.66
CA HIS A 36 -12.64 -5.09 -8.04
C HIS A 36 -12.24 -6.15 -9.07
N GLY A 37 -11.64 -7.24 -8.59
CA GLY A 37 -11.37 -8.44 -9.40
C GLY A 37 -10.40 -8.19 -10.54
N GLU A 38 -9.44 -7.28 -10.33
CA GLU A 38 -8.37 -7.03 -11.29
C GLU A 38 -7.21 -7.98 -11.04
N HIS A 39 -6.46 -8.31 -12.08
CA HIS A 39 -5.27 -9.14 -11.99
C HIS A 39 -4.02 -8.25 -11.94
N LEU A 40 -3.33 -8.24 -10.80
CA LEU A 40 -2.18 -7.37 -10.56
C LEU A 40 -0.87 -8.15 -10.66
N LYS A 41 0.08 -7.59 -11.41
CA LYS A 41 1.49 -7.98 -11.37
C LYS A 41 2.20 -7.15 -10.31
N ILE A 42 2.73 -7.81 -9.30
CA ILE A 42 3.40 -7.20 -8.16
C ILE A 42 4.91 -7.34 -8.33
N GLN A 43 5.59 -6.20 -8.29
CA GLN A 43 7.03 -6.08 -8.39
C GLN A 43 7.63 -5.77 -7.02
N ILE A 44 8.66 -6.50 -6.61
CA ILE A 44 9.37 -6.25 -5.35
C ILE A 44 10.39 -5.14 -5.57
N ALA A 45 10.11 -3.95 -5.00
CA ALA A 45 10.92 -2.76 -5.18
C ALA A 45 12.17 -2.73 -4.27
N ASP A 46 12.10 -3.37 -3.10
CA ASP A 46 13.23 -3.58 -2.20
C ASP A 46 13.24 -5.05 -1.79
N ARG A 47 14.25 -5.79 -2.26
CA ARG A 47 14.40 -7.23 -2.03
C ARG A 47 15.17 -7.55 -0.74
N ASP A 48 15.82 -6.56 -0.14
CA ASP A 48 16.64 -6.71 1.05
C ASP A 48 15.86 -6.39 2.33
N HIS A 49 14.72 -5.69 2.21
CA HIS A 49 13.88 -5.39 3.37
C HIS A 49 13.34 -6.67 4.03
N PRO A 50 13.33 -6.77 5.39
CA PRO A 50 12.90 -8.00 6.09
C PRO A 50 11.49 -8.51 5.74
N ILE A 51 10.59 -7.61 5.36
CA ILE A 51 9.22 -7.96 4.93
C ILE A 51 9.25 -8.75 3.60
N THR A 52 10.07 -8.30 2.65
CA THR A 52 10.12 -8.77 1.26
C THR A 52 11.27 -9.73 0.98
N ALA A 53 12.19 -9.94 1.93
CA ALA A 53 13.37 -10.79 1.76
C ALA A 53 13.04 -12.20 1.22
N GLY A 54 13.58 -12.52 0.05
CA GLY A 54 13.35 -13.79 -0.65
C GLY A 54 11.90 -14.01 -1.10
N ILE A 55 11.13 -12.94 -1.29
CA ILE A 55 9.89 -12.93 -2.07
C ILE A 55 10.25 -12.45 -3.47
N GLU A 56 9.80 -13.19 -4.47
CA GLU A 56 9.94 -12.82 -5.89
C GLU A 56 8.72 -12.04 -6.35
N ASP A 57 8.82 -11.43 -7.53
CA ASP A 57 7.67 -10.82 -8.19
C ASP A 57 6.55 -11.86 -8.34
N PHE A 58 5.30 -11.45 -8.14
CA PHE A 58 4.17 -12.36 -8.08
C PHE A 58 2.90 -11.74 -8.64
N GLU A 59 1.92 -12.58 -8.94
CA GLU A 59 0.61 -12.17 -9.43
C GLU A 59 -0.46 -12.40 -8.36
N ILE A 60 -1.48 -11.55 -8.31
CA ILE A 60 -2.59 -11.63 -7.36
C ILE A 60 -3.85 -10.99 -7.96
N ASP A 61 -5.01 -11.61 -7.72
CA ASP A 61 -6.31 -11.00 -8.02
C ASP A 61 -6.78 -10.19 -6.82
N ASP A 62 -7.08 -8.90 -7.02
CA ASP A 62 -7.44 -7.98 -5.93
C ASP A 62 -8.17 -6.72 -6.43
N GLU A 63 -8.43 -5.77 -5.52
CA GLU A 63 -8.83 -4.41 -5.87
C GLU A 63 -7.66 -3.56 -6.39
N THR A 64 -7.99 -2.66 -7.31
CA THR A 64 -7.11 -1.55 -7.67
C THR A 64 -7.63 -0.26 -7.07
N TYR A 65 -6.72 0.56 -6.55
CA TYR A 65 -6.94 1.95 -6.18
C TYR A 65 -6.07 2.84 -7.04
N GLY A 66 -6.70 3.69 -7.84
CA GLY A 66 -6.01 4.60 -8.77
C GLY A 66 -5.20 5.70 -8.07
N PRO A 67 -4.97 6.84 -8.73
CA PRO A 67 -4.19 7.92 -8.13
C PRO A 67 -4.71 8.32 -6.75
N PHE A 68 -3.83 8.21 -5.76
CA PHE A 68 -4.06 8.64 -4.38
C PHE A 68 -2.78 9.28 -3.84
N TYR A 69 -2.86 10.01 -2.73
CA TYR A 69 -1.66 10.65 -2.17
C TYR A 69 -0.73 9.61 -1.54
N THR A 70 0.54 9.63 -1.92
CA THR A 70 1.65 8.93 -1.27
C THR A 70 2.64 9.97 -0.75
N ALA A 71 3.06 9.84 0.50
CA ALA A 71 4.00 10.78 1.09
C ALA A 71 5.42 10.58 0.50
N PRO A 72 6.19 11.65 0.23
CA PRO A 72 7.50 11.54 -0.41
C PRO A 72 8.55 10.79 0.42
N GLY A 73 8.34 10.65 1.73
CA GLY A 73 9.26 9.97 2.65
C GLY A 73 8.95 8.50 2.92
N ILE A 74 7.95 7.90 2.27
CA ILE A 74 7.66 6.47 2.44
C ILE A 74 8.77 5.62 1.81
N HIS A 75 9.01 4.45 2.40
CA HIS A 75 9.93 3.46 1.83
C HIS A 75 9.13 2.41 1.07
N VAL A 76 9.16 2.48 -0.27
CA VAL A 76 8.38 1.61 -1.14
C VAL A 76 8.89 0.18 -1.10
N LEU A 77 7.99 -0.77 -0.87
CA LEU A 77 8.30 -2.21 -0.87
C LEU A 77 7.77 -2.93 -2.10
N LEU A 78 6.53 -2.61 -2.51
CA LEU A 78 5.86 -3.26 -3.63
C LEU A 78 5.32 -2.22 -4.61
N LYS A 79 5.44 -2.53 -5.90
CA LYS A 79 4.91 -1.76 -7.02
C LYS A 79 4.03 -2.61 -7.92
N THR A 80 3.28 -1.95 -8.78
CA THR A 80 2.58 -2.56 -9.92
C THR A 80 2.60 -1.61 -11.11
N ASP A 81 2.54 -2.15 -12.32
CA ASP A 81 2.36 -1.42 -13.56
C ASP A 81 0.88 -1.39 -14.03
N HIS A 82 -0.04 -1.92 -13.22
CA HIS A 82 -1.46 -1.97 -13.58
C HIS A 82 -2.04 -0.57 -13.82
N PRO A 83 -2.64 -0.29 -15.00
CA PRO A 83 -2.98 1.07 -15.43
C PRO A 83 -4.09 1.73 -14.59
N LYS A 84 -4.93 0.92 -13.92
CA LYS A 84 -5.97 1.42 -13.01
C LYS A 84 -5.48 1.68 -11.58
N ASN A 85 -4.22 1.36 -11.28
CA ASN A 85 -3.69 1.39 -9.92
C ASN A 85 -2.65 2.50 -9.71
N ASN A 86 -2.49 2.92 -8.46
CA ASN A 86 -1.31 3.65 -8.04
C ASN A 86 -0.06 2.77 -8.27
N PRO A 87 1.06 3.33 -8.75
CA PRO A 87 2.28 2.53 -8.96
C PRO A 87 2.84 1.88 -7.69
N VAL A 88 2.40 2.32 -6.51
CA VAL A 88 2.87 1.83 -5.21
C VAL A 88 1.73 1.15 -4.46
N VAL A 89 1.95 -0.11 -4.03
CA VAL A 89 0.92 -0.95 -3.39
C VAL A 89 1.29 -1.41 -1.98
N ALA A 90 2.55 -1.30 -1.58
CA ALA A 90 2.95 -1.45 -0.19
C ALA A 90 4.21 -0.64 0.12
N TRP A 91 4.29 -0.13 1.34
CA TRP A 91 5.40 0.68 1.81
C TRP A 91 5.52 0.63 3.33
N THR A 92 6.66 1.08 3.83
CA THR A 92 6.80 1.41 5.25
C THR A 92 6.89 2.91 5.45
N ASN A 93 6.49 3.35 6.64
CA ASN A 93 6.61 4.72 7.10
C ASN A 93 7.07 4.74 8.56
N ARG A 94 7.59 5.88 9.00
CA ARG A 94 7.85 6.15 10.42
C ARG A 94 6.98 7.30 10.88
N TYR A 95 6.34 7.12 12.02
CA TYR A 95 5.55 8.16 12.68
C TYR A 95 5.95 8.22 14.15
N GLY A 96 6.72 9.24 14.52
CA GLY A 96 7.46 9.27 15.79
C GLY A 96 8.37 8.04 15.90
N ASN A 97 8.26 7.30 17.01
CA ASN A 97 9.01 6.07 17.25
C ASN A 97 8.35 4.81 16.63
N SER A 98 7.16 4.95 16.05
CA SER A 98 6.39 3.82 15.53
C SER A 98 6.83 3.44 14.11
N ARG A 99 6.95 2.14 13.89
CA ARG A 99 7.06 1.52 12.57
C ARG A 99 5.65 1.30 12.01
N VAL A 100 5.39 1.80 10.81
CA VAL A 100 4.11 1.61 10.13
C VAL A 100 4.36 0.85 8.84
N PHE A 101 3.57 -0.19 8.59
CA PHE A 101 3.54 -0.93 7.34
C PHE A 101 2.16 -0.78 6.73
N TYR A 102 2.10 -0.30 5.49
CA TYR A 102 0.88 -0.23 4.70
C TYR A 102 0.95 -1.28 3.61
N LEU A 103 -0.11 -2.08 3.50
CA LEU A 103 -0.33 -3.07 2.46
C LEU A 103 -1.72 -2.81 1.87
N MET A 104 -1.79 -2.48 0.59
CA MET A 104 -3.05 -2.20 -0.12
C MET A 104 -3.88 -3.48 -0.34
N LEU A 105 -3.19 -4.58 -0.63
CA LEU A 105 -3.78 -5.86 -1.00
C LEU A 105 -4.62 -6.46 0.15
N GLY A 106 -5.57 -7.34 -0.20
CA GLY A 106 -6.33 -8.15 0.75
C GLY A 106 -7.84 -7.98 0.69
N HIS A 107 -8.43 -7.67 -0.47
CA HIS A 107 -9.88 -7.45 -0.59
C HIS A 107 -10.73 -8.66 -0.16
N ASP A 108 -10.39 -9.87 -0.63
CA ASP A 108 -11.20 -11.07 -0.43
C ASP A 108 -10.40 -12.37 -0.27
N ALA A 109 -11.10 -13.49 -0.19
CA ALA A 109 -10.53 -14.82 0.01
C ALA A 109 -9.51 -15.24 -1.06
N HIS A 110 -9.58 -14.70 -2.28
CA HIS A 110 -8.60 -14.98 -3.34
C HIS A 110 -7.23 -14.41 -2.95
N ALA A 111 -7.19 -13.17 -2.45
CA ALA A 111 -5.97 -12.56 -1.95
C ALA A 111 -5.37 -13.35 -0.77
N TYR A 112 -6.21 -13.82 0.16
CA TYR A 112 -5.77 -14.64 1.31
C TYR A 112 -5.25 -16.03 0.92
N GLY A 113 -5.69 -16.57 -0.22
CA GLY A 113 -5.16 -17.80 -0.79
C GLY A 113 -3.74 -17.66 -1.35
N ASN A 114 -3.26 -16.43 -1.58
CA ASN A 114 -1.93 -16.18 -2.13
C ASN A 114 -0.84 -16.33 -1.04
N PRO A 115 0.13 -17.25 -1.19
CA PRO A 115 1.16 -17.47 -0.17
C PRO A 115 2.09 -16.26 0.02
N ASN A 116 2.30 -15.44 -1.01
CA ASN A 116 3.10 -14.22 -0.90
C ASN A 116 2.36 -13.16 -0.09
N PHE A 117 1.04 -12.99 -0.29
CA PHE A 117 0.22 -12.12 0.54
C PHE A 117 0.29 -12.53 2.03
N ALA A 118 0.06 -13.80 2.33
CA ALA A 118 0.13 -14.31 3.71
C ALA A 118 1.51 -14.07 4.34
N ARG A 119 2.60 -14.28 3.57
CA ARG A 119 3.98 -14.03 4.01
C ARG A 119 4.24 -12.55 4.28
N LEU A 120 3.74 -11.64 3.44
CA LEU A 120 3.84 -10.19 3.61
C LEU A 120 3.11 -9.74 4.88
N VAL A 121 1.89 -10.23 5.12
CA VAL A 121 1.13 -9.93 6.34
C VAL A 121 1.88 -10.42 7.58
N HIS A 122 2.29 -11.69 7.58
CA HIS A 122 3.02 -12.29 8.71
C HIS A 122 4.30 -11.51 9.05
N ARG A 123 5.12 -11.20 8.04
CA ARG A 123 6.37 -10.47 8.24
C ARG A 123 6.17 -9.00 8.53
N GLY A 124 5.13 -8.38 7.96
CA GLY A 124 4.70 -7.03 8.29
C GLY A 124 4.41 -6.91 9.78
N ILE A 125 3.63 -7.84 10.34
CA ILE A 125 3.31 -7.92 11.78
C ILE A 125 4.59 -8.05 12.62
N ARG A 126 5.50 -8.96 12.24
CA ARG A 126 6.78 -9.14 12.94
C ARG A 126 7.63 -7.87 12.92
N TRP A 127 7.75 -7.25 11.75
CA TRP A 127 8.56 -6.05 11.56
C TRP A 127 8.03 -4.84 12.34
N VAL A 128 6.71 -4.60 12.35
CA VAL A 128 6.13 -3.50 13.14
C VAL A 128 6.26 -3.76 14.65
N ALA A 129 6.29 -5.03 15.07
CA ALA A 129 6.56 -5.42 16.45
C ALA A 129 8.06 -5.39 16.83
N GLY A 130 8.96 -5.06 15.90
CA GLY A 130 10.41 -5.04 16.14
C GLY A 130 11.04 -6.42 16.32
N ARG A 131 10.48 -7.45 15.68
CA ARG A 131 10.88 -8.85 15.78
C ARG A 131 11.28 -9.48 14.45
#